data_AF-A0A0N0BR44-F1
#
_entry.id   AF-A0A0N0BR44-F1
#
_cell.length_a   1.000
_cell.length_b   1.000
_cell.length_c   1.000
_cell.angle_alpha   90.00
_cell.angle_beta   90.00
_cell.angle_gamma   90.00
#
_symmetry.space_group_name_H-M   'P 1'
#
loop_
_entity.id
_entity.type
_entity.pdbx_description
1 polymer ?
#
loop_
_entity_poly.entity_id
_entity_poly.type
_entity_poly.pdbx_seq_one_letter_code
_entity_poly.pdbx_strand_id
1 'polypeptide(L)'
;MVILPIVFADAAITPLAIVLAVYFFADIFVNTEIPNVRDIEDDVKNNVSTFPTVVGVKRTRHLLYIINMLSILVVIGAFLSGFLPALFALVLLAGRVLAVFLNSRIGRSNDYRRLELLGEMNYVFVACGLFIAIIG
;
A
#
# COMPACT_ATOMS: atom_id res chain seq x y z
N MET A 1 -10.91 -2.43 -8.48
CA MET A 1 -11.61 -2.39 -7.18
C MET A 1 -11.65 -1.00 -6.56
N VAL A 2 -10.54 -0.26 -6.46
CA VAL A 2 -10.48 0.99 -5.68
C VAL A 2 -11.47 2.08 -6.13
N ILE A 3 -11.74 2.22 -7.43
CA ILE A 3 -12.66 3.24 -7.97
C ILE A 3 -14.11 2.72 -8.08
N LEU A 4 -14.32 1.41 -7.94
CA LEU A 4 -15.62 0.76 -8.18
C LEU A 4 -16.75 1.33 -7.32
N PRO A 5 -16.58 1.62 -6.02
CA PRO A 5 -17.65 2.21 -5.21
C PRO A 5 -18.10 3.59 -5.70
N ILE A 6 -17.17 4.41 -6.20
CA ILE A 6 -17.47 5.76 -6.72
C ILE A 6 -18.34 5.65 -7.97
N VAL A 7 -17.93 4.79 -8.90
CA VAL A 7 -18.67 4.54 -10.15
C VAL A 7 -20.03 3.92 -9.86
N PHE A 8 -20.09 2.96 -8.95
CA PHE A 8 -21.34 2.30 -8.56
C PHE A 8 -22.33 3.27 -7.90
N ALA A 9 -21.83 4.19 -7.07
CA ALA A 9 -22.64 5.20 -6.41
C ALA A 9 -23.01 6.39 -7.31
N ASP A 10 -22.59 6.39 -8.58
CA ASP A 10 -22.70 7.51 -9.52
C ASP A 10 -22.17 8.84 -8.92
N ALA A 11 -21.10 8.73 -8.13
CA ALA A 11 -20.51 9.86 -7.42
C ALA A 11 -19.46 10.57 -8.29
N ALA A 12 -19.34 11.89 -8.10
CA ALA A 12 -18.33 12.68 -8.80
C ALA A 12 -16.90 12.27 -8.41
N ILE A 13 -16.01 12.19 -9.40
CA ILE A 13 -14.58 11.95 -9.17
C ILE A 13 -13.93 13.26 -8.72
N THR A 14 -13.71 13.40 -7.42
CA THR A 14 -13.05 14.57 -6.82
C THR A 14 -11.52 14.41 -6.77
N PRO A 15 -10.74 15.50 -6.62
CA PRO A 15 -9.29 15.40 -6.41
C PRO A 15 -8.92 14.51 -5.23
N LEU A 16 -9.67 14.60 -4.12
CA LEU A 16 -9.49 13.73 -2.95
C LEU A 16 -9.70 12.25 -3.31
N ALA A 17 -10.75 11.94 -4.06
CA ALA A 17 -11.02 10.57 -4.51
C ALA A 17 -9.87 10.01 -5.37
N ILE A 18 -9.29 10.83 -6.25
CA ILE A 18 -8.12 10.44 -7.06
C ILE A 18 -6.91 10.16 -6.16
N VAL A 19 -6.64 11.02 -5.18
CA VAL A 19 -5.51 10.84 -4.24
C VAL A 19 -5.67 9.54 -3.45
N LEU A 20 -6.85 9.28 -2.90
CA LEU A 20 -7.14 8.03 -2.20
C LEU A 20 -7.05 6.82 -3.13
N ALA A 21 -7.54 6.95 -4.37
CA ALA A 21 -7.47 5.87 -5.34
C ALA A 21 -6.02 5.48 -5.65
N VAL A 22 -5.16 6.46 -5.92
CA VAL A 22 -3.71 6.24 -6.14
C VAL A 22 -3.06 5.65 -4.90
N TYR A 23 -3.37 6.18 -3.71
CA TYR A 23 -2.82 5.70 -2.45
C TYR A 23 -3.15 4.22 -2.20
N PHE A 24 -4.43 3.84 -2.31
CA PHE A 24 -4.87 2.46 -2.03
C PHE A 24 -4.45 1.50 -3.14
N PHE A 25 -4.40 1.96 -4.40
CA PHE A 25 -3.84 1.14 -5.48
C PHE A 25 -2.37 0.80 -5.22
N ALA A 26 -1.56 1.79 -4.84
CA ALA A 26 -0.17 1.57 -4.48
C ALA A 26 -0.02 0.65 -3.26
N ASP A 27 -0.89 0.81 -2.25
CA ASP A 27 -0.89 -0.03 -1.05
C ASP A 27 -1.17 -1.50 -1.37
N ILE A 28 -2.22 -1.76 -2.14
CA ILE A 28 -2.62 -3.10 -2.58
C ILE A 28 -1.46 -3.75 -3.30
N PHE A 29 -0.88 -3.06 -4.28
CA PHE A 29 0.27 -3.56 -5.02
C PHE A 29 1.46 -3.87 -4.10
N VAL A 30 1.78 -2.98 -3.17
CA VAL A 30 2.88 -3.19 -2.22
C VAL A 30 2.63 -4.40 -1.35
N ASN A 31 1.42 -4.54 -0.81
CA ASN A 31 1.09 -5.60 0.13
C ASN A 31 1.01 -6.98 -0.54
N THR A 32 0.60 -7.06 -1.81
CA THR A 32 0.55 -8.32 -2.56
C THR A 32 1.92 -8.94 -2.79
N GLU A 33 2.99 -8.14 -2.76
CA GLU A 33 4.34 -8.67 -2.95
C GLU A 33 4.90 -9.40 -1.72
N ILE A 34 4.32 -9.22 -0.54
CA ILE A 34 4.73 -9.96 0.67
C ILE A 34 4.46 -11.47 0.53
N PRO A 35 3.22 -11.92 0.24
CA PRO A 35 2.96 -13.34 -0.01
C PRO A 35 3.67 -13.84 -1.27
N ASN A 36 3.78 -13.04 -2.34
CA ASN A 36 4.57 -13.45 -3.53
C ASN A 36 6.04 -13.75 -3.18
N VAL A 37 6.64 -13.02 -2.23
CA VAL A 37 8.01 -13.32 -1.77
C VAL A 37 8.05 -14.58 -0.90
N ARG A 38 7.03 -14.82 -0.08
CA ARG A 38 6.91 -16.05 0.72
C ARG A 38 6.82 -17.28 -0.18
N ASP A 39 6.07 -17.17 -1.26
CA ASP A 39 5.66 -18.28 -2.11
C ASP A 39 6.57 -18.48 -3.33
N ILE A 40 7.74 -17.82 -3.38
CA ILE A 40 8.70 -17.88 -4.50
C ILE A 40 9.02 -19.31 -4.93
N GLU A 41 9.32 -20.20 -3.98
CA GLU A 41 9.71 -21.56 -4.32
C GLU A 41 8.58 -22.33 -5.00
N ASP A 42 7.35 -22.12 -4.56
CA ASP A 42 6.17 -22.78 -5.11
C ASP A 42 5.74 -22.13 -6.43
N ASP A 43 5.85 -20.81 -6.55
CA ASP A 43 5.64 -20.08 -7.80
C ASP A 43 6.62 -20.57 -8.89
N VAL A 44 7.91 -20.72 -8.56
CA VAL A 44 8.92 -21.23 -9.49
C VAL A 44 8.61 -22.67 -9.92
N LYS A 45 8.25 -23.55 -8.98
CA LYS A 45 7.86 -24.95 -9.31
C LYS A 45 6.66 -25.00 -10.25
N ASN A 46 5.71 -24.08 -10.10
CA ASN A 46 4.49 -24.02 -10.89
C ASN A 46 4.61 -23.13 -12.15
N ASN A 47 5.80 -22.61 -12.46
CA ASN A 47 6.06 -21.68 -13.57
C ASN A 47 5.19 -20.39 -13.51
N VAL A 48 4.87 -19.92 -12.30
CA VAL A 48 4.14 -18.68 -12.06
C VAL A 48 5.12 -17.51 -12.05
N SER A 49 4.85 -16.52 -12.90
CA SER A 49 5.65 -15.30 -12.99
C SER A 49 5.11 -14.23 -12.03
N THR A 50 5.86 -13.97 -10.96
CA THR A 50 5.65 -12.85 -10.03
C THR A 50 6.88 -11.96 -10.04
N PHE A 51 6.80 -10.73 -9.51
CA PHE A 51 7.96 -9.85 -9.44
C PHE A 51 9.18 -10.51 -8.79
N PRO A 52 9.08 -11.14 -7.60
CA PRO A 52 10.24 -11.76 -6.99
C PRO A 52 10.80 -12.96 -7.77
N THR A 53 10.00 -13.71 -8.54
CA THR A 53 10.54 -14.80 -9.39
C THR A 53 11.25 -14.26 -10.63
N VAL A 54 10.81 -13.14 -11.20
CA VAL A 54 11.40 -12.55 -12.41
C VAL A 54 12.62 -11.67 -12.11
N VAL A 55 12.53 -10.80 -11.10
CA VAL A 55 13.60 -9.81 -10.81
C VAL A 55 14.37 -10.08 -9.52
N GLY A 56 13.92 -11.03 -8.70
CA GLY A 56 14.53 -11.38 -7.43
C GLY A 56 14.11 -10.48 -6.26
N VAL A 57 14.11 -11.05 -5.06
CA VAL A 57 13.65 -10.42 -3.80
C VAL A 57 14.27 -9.05 -3.54
N LYS A 58 15.57 -8.88 -3.80
CA LYS A 58 16.28 -7.61 -3.55
C LYS A 58 15.75 -6.49 -4.46
N ARG A 59 15.49 -6.77 -5.74
CA ARG A 59 14.98 -5.78 -6.69
C ARG A 59 13.51 -5.49 -6.42
N THR A 60 12.71 -6.50 -6.12
CA THR A 60 11.32 -6.33 -5.65
C THR A 60 11.26 -5.37 -4.47
N ARG A 61 12.09 -5.58 -3.43
CA ARG A 61 12.12 -4.68 -2.27
C ARG A 61 12.46 -3.22 -2.63
N HIS A 62 13.41 -2.98 -3.53
CA HIS A 62 13.71 -1.62 -3.97
C HIS A 62 12.57 -0.99 -4.77
N LEU A 63 11.91 -1.76 -5.64
CA LEU A 63 10.72 -1.31 -6.35
C LEU A 63 9.62 -0.90 -5.35
N LEU A 64 9.38 -1.71 -4.32
CA LEU A 64 8.41 -1.38 -3.28
C LEU A 64 8.75 -0.08 -2.54
N TYR A 65 10.04 0.18 -2.25
CA TYR A 65 10.44 1.47 -1.68
C TYR A 65 10.16 2.65 -2.61
N ILE A 66 10.42 2.50 -3.91
CA ILE A 66 10.14 3.55 -4.89
C ILE A 66 8.63 3.85 -4.92
N ILE A 67 7.79 2.81 -4.97
CA ILE A 67 6.32 2.96 -4.98
C ILE A 67 5.83 3.63 -3.68
N ASN A 68 6.36 3.23 -2.52
CA ASN A 68 6.02 3.88 -1.26
C ASN A 68 6.45 5.35 -1.22
N MET A 69 7.65 5.68 -1.70
CA MET A 69 8.13 7.07 -1.75
C MET A 69 7.28 7.92 -2.69
N LEU A 70 6.93 7.41 -3.87
CA LEU A 70 6.00 8.08 -4.77
C LEU A 70 4.63 8.29 -4.13
N SER A 71 4.11 7.28 -3.42
CA SER A 71 2.84 7.39 -2.69
C SER A 71 2.89 8.44 -1.57
N ILE A 72 4.00 8.50 -0.82
CA ILE A 72 4.24 9.55 0.20
C ILE A 72 4.24 10.94 -0.46
N LEU A 73 4.94 11.10 -1.59
CA LEU A 73 4.99 12.37 -2.32
C LEU A 73 3.61 12.80 -2.83
N VAL A 74 2.78 11.86 -3.29
CA VAL A 74 1.39 12.14 -3.67
C VAL A 74 0.58 12.65 -2.49
N VAL A 75 0.69 12.02 -1.31
CA VAL A 75 -0.03 12.45 -0.10
C VAL A 75 0.43 13.83 0.36
N ILE A 76 1.73 14.09 0.40
CA ILE A 76 2.30 15.40 0.76
C ILE A 76 1.85 16.46 -0.25
N GLY A 77 1.96 16.19 -1.54
CA GLY A 77 1.56 17.12 -2.60
C GLY A 77 0.07 17.46 -2.54
N ALA A 78 -0.78 16.47 -2.27
CA ALA A 78 -2.22 16.67 -2.11
C ALA A 78 -2.56 17.53 -0.89
N PHE A 79 -1.88 17.30 0.24
CA PHE A 79 -2.01 18.12 1.45
C PHE A 79 -1.60 19.57 1.20
N LEU A 80 -0.42 19.79 0.60
CA LEU A 80 0.09 21.14 0.30
C LEU A 80 -0.78 21.88 -0.71
N SER A 81 -1.47 21.16 -1.61
CA SER A 81 -2.41 21.73 -2.58
C SER A 81 -3.81 21.99 -2.02
N GLY A 82 -4.06 21.65 -0.75
CA GLY A 82 -5.36 21.83 -0.08
C GLY A 82 -6.43 20.81 -0.46
N PHE A 83 -6.08 19.75 -1.20
CA PHE A 83 -7.03 18.69 -1.60
C PHE A 83 -7.21 17.60 -0.55
N LEU A 84 -6.35 17.56 0.48
CA LEU A 84 -6.34 16.53 1.50
C LEU A 84 -6.34 17.17 2.91
N PRO A 85 -7.31 16.88 3.77
CA PRO A 85 -7.32 17.36 5.14
C PRO A 85 -6.09 16.90 5.93
N ALA A 86 -5.64 17.70 6.90
CA ALA A 86 -4.43 17.42 7.69
C ALA A 86 -4.47 16.05 8.40
N LEU A 87 -5.62 15.69 8.99
CA LEU A 87 -5.77 14.42 9.70
C LEU A 87 -5.73 13.22 8.75
N PHE A 88 -6.31 13.36 7.55
CA PHE A 88 -6.21 12.34 6.50
C PHE A 88 -4.75 12.16 6.09
N ALA A 89 -4.05 13.26 5.81
CA ALA A 89 -2.63 13.22 5.45
C ALA A 89 -1.80 12.52 6.53
N LEU A 90 -2.02 12.82 7.81
CA LEU A 90 -1.32 12.20 8.93
C LEU A 90 -1.54 10.67 8.96
N VAL A 91 -2.78 10.20 8.88
CA VAL A 91 -3.12 8.77 8.92
C VAL A 91 -2.51 8.04 7.72
N LEU A 92 -2.62 8.59 6.52
CA LEU A 92 -2.07 8.00 5.30
C LEU A 92 -0.54 7.93 5.35
N LEU A 93 0.13 8.99 5.82
CA LEU A 93 1.58 9.00 5.99
C LEU A 93 2.04 8.00 7.05
N ALA A 94 1.35 7.90 8.17
CA ALA A 94 1.64 6.89 9.19
C ALA A 94 1.53 5.46 8.63
N GLY A 95 0.48 5.19 7.84
CA GLY A 95 0.31 3.90 7.15
C GLY A 95 1.42 3.61 6.13
N ARG A 96 1.92 4.62 5.40
CA ARG A 96 3.08 4.46 4.51
C ARG A 96 4.39 4.21 5.26
N VAL A 97 4.62 4.91 6.36
CA VAL A 97 5.82 4.68 7.18
C VAL A 97 5.83 3.25 7.71
N LEU A 98 4.68 2.75 8.19
CA LEU A 98 4.55 1.35 8.60
C LEU A 98 4.80 0.38 7.43
N ALA A 99 4.22 0.63 6.26
CA ALA A 99 4.45 -0.19 5.06
C ALA A 99 5.93 -0.22 4.64
N VAL A 100 6.64 0.91 4.66
CA VAL A 100 8.08 0.99 4.38
C VAL A 100 8.87 0.17 5.41
N PHE A 101 8.51 0.25 6.69
CA PHE A 101 9.12 -0.55 7.74
C PHE A 101 8.93 -2.05 7.50
N LEU A 102 7.71 -2.49 7.19
CA LEU A 102 7.42 -3.90 6.88
C LEU A 102 8.20 -4.36 5.63
N ASN A 103 8.21 -3.57 4.57
CA ASN A 103 8.96 -3.86 3.35
C ASN A 103 10.46 -4.00 3.59
N SER A 104 11.01 -3.32 4.60
CA SER A 104 12.41 -3.47 4.98
C SER A 104 12.79 -4.85 5.49
N ARG A 105 11.80 -5.63 5.93
CA ARG A 105 11.93 -7.00 6.44
C ARG A 105 11.79 -8.05 5.34
N ILE A 106 11.30 -7.70 4.15
CA ILE A 106 11.24 -8.60 2.99
C ILE A 106 12.65 -9.06 2.64
N GLY A 107 12.86 -10.38 2.50
CA GLY A 107 14.17 -10.99 2.25
C GLY A 107 15.14 -10.93 3.44
N ARG A 108 14.66 -10.55 4.63
CA ARG A 108 15.44 -10.46 5.88
C ARG A 108 14.70 -11.06 7.09
N SER A 109 13.46 -11.48 6.91
CA SER A 109 12.65 -12.17 7.91
C SER A 109 12.49 -13.63 7.52
N ASN A 110 12.43 -14.51 8.50
CA ASN A 110 12.06 -15.92 8.31
C ASN A 110 10.55 -16.14 8.50
N ASP A 111 9.86 -15.18 9.12
CA ASP A 111 8.42 -15.29 9.40
C ASP A 111 7.63 -14.34 8.48
N TYR A 112 7.36 -14.82 7.27
CA TYR A 112 6.57 -14.07 6.28
C TYR A 112 5.09 -14.07 6.61
N ARG A 113 4.58 -15.08 7.33
CA ARG A 113 3.18 -15.14 7.74
C ARG A 113 2.83 -14.01 8.69
N ARG A 114 3.71 -13.70 9.66
CA ARG A 114 3.55 -12.50 10.50
C ARG A 114 3.68 -11.21 9.70
N LEU A 115 4.60 -11.16 8.73
CA LEU A 115 4.81 -9.97 7.91
C LEU A 115 3.57 -9.62 7.07
N GLU A 116 2.96 -10.65 6.47
CA GLU A 116 1.70 -10.57 5.73
C GLU A 116 0.56 -10.10 6.63
N LEU A 117 0.38 -10.73 7.81
CA LEU A 117 -0.63 -10.31 8.79
C LEU A 117 -0.45 -8.85 9.20
N LEU A 118 0.79 -8.41 9.48
CA LEU A 118 1.07 -7.01 9.83
C LEU A 118 0.77 -6.06 8.66
N GLY A 119 1.03 -6.50 7.42
CA GLY A 119 0.66 -5.78 6.21
C GLY A 119 -0.86 -5.62 6.09
N GLU A 120 -1.62 -6.69 6.35
CA GLU A 120 -3.08 -6.65 6.39
C GLU A 120 -3.62 -5.73 7.50
N MET A 121 -3.03 -5.78 8.69
CA MET A 121 -3.39 -4.90 9.81
C MET A 121 -3.12 -3.42 9.52
N ASN A 122 -2.20 -3.09 8.60
CA ASN A 122 -2.00 -1.72 8.16
C ASN A 122 -3.27 -1.14 7.48
N TYR A 123 -4.01 -1.95 6.71
CA TYR A 123 -5.29 -1.51 6.14
C TYR A 123 -6.31 -1.19 7.22
N VAL A 124 -6.40 -2.04 8.25
CA VAL A 124 -7.30 -1.84 9.37
C VAL A 124 -6.92 -0.55 10.11
N PHE A 125 -5.63 -0.33 10.36
CA PHE A 125 -5.13 0.89 10.98
C PHE A 125 -5.52 2.14 10.17
N VAL A 126 -5.25 2.15 8.85
CA VAL A 126 -5.59 3.28 7.98
C VAL A 126 -7.11 3.49 7.93
N ALA A 127 -7.90 2.42 7.78
CA ALA A 127 -9.36 2.51 7.72
C ALA A 127 -9.96 3.07 9.02
N CYS A 128 -9.52 2.58 10.19
CA CYS A 128 -9.96 3.10 11.49
C CYS A 128 -9.53 4.56 11.66
N GLY A 129 -8.30 4.92 11.30
CA GLY A 129 -7.81 6.30 11.39
C GLY A 129 -8.61 7.27 10.52
N LEU A 130 -8.94 6.87 9.29
CA LEU A 130 -9.79 7.68 8.39
C LEU A 130 -11.23 7.76 8.91
N PHE A 131 -11.77 6.67 9.45
CA PHE A 131 -13.12 6.67 10.01
C PHE A 131 -13.23 7.62 11.21
N ILE A 132 -12.26 7.60 12.12
CA ILE A 132 -12.17 8.56 13.23
C ILE A 132 -12.07 9.99 12.68
N ALA A 133 -11.28 10.20 11.64
CA ALA A 133 -11.11 11.52 11.02
C ALA A 133 -12.37 12.08 10.33
N ILE A 134 -13.36 11.23 10.06
CA ILE A 134 -14.64 11.65 9.48
C ILE A 134 -15.65 12.01 10.59
N ILE A 135 -15.56 11.37 11.76
CA ILE A 135 -16.56 11.46 12.83
C ILE A 135 -16.14 12.45 13.93
N GLY A 136 -14.83 12.62 14.17
CA GLY A 136 -14.27 13.58 15.13
C GLY A 136 -14.03 14.95 14.52
#